data_AF-A0A946DMH0-F1
#
_entry.id   AF-A0A946DMH0-F1
#
_cell.length_a   1.000
_cell.length_b   1.000
_cell.length_c   1.000
_cell.angle_alpha   90.00
_cell.angle_beta   90.00
_cell.angle_gamma   90.00
#
_symmetry.space_group_name_H-M   'P 1'
#
loop_
_entity.id
_entity.type
_entity.pdbx_description
1 polymer ?
#
loop_
_entity_poly.entity_id
_entity_poly.type
_entity_poly.pdbx_seq_one_letter_code
_entity_poly.pdbx_strand_id
1 'polypeptide(L)'
;MNIASRHTRVRVEQDHFIPVSKNRLVETLLRQIDDSQQKQRFAAFCRLIEATYHFEHHQMSQELKQDFRLFDSDSVHSEISRLTGEQIEQVEDRFLANFRKLMEKANFRLLSQADIEVAEAEEYLFSLPVQVDWEKLDREMLGRFLEKQPAEIGGTSPPRFAERILIFHRGVGVDKTSGFLILQKVDFLVSRLLEWITKPFARRAVREPASQEESQPGTSDEAIPAAAEIQDNCVFEDRYVERINLRSTGVSLRSLFNRTLMQEPTFKELVILFRFATPPTTEAEEEAPPEDHRKVFVKAFRDIPMADLEVVFPAKRISMELVDRIKLIVIGGVGVVMVLFKLIFTAALNPLLLLATLFSVGGYAGKIFVGFKAARDRYHNLVTQSLYHKNLDNDLGVIFYVVDALEAQEFNEAVLAYFCLLQDGEMKQDQLDSCCERFLQQHFNEEVNFEVHDALAKLVREKIVNQTGDGYRALPIAKALKQLDSNWDNLFKYHGVDD
;
A
#
# COMPACT_ATOMS: atom_id res chain seq x y z
N MET A 1 30.31 23.49 -5.93
CA MET A 1 30.40 22.03 -6.04
C MET A 1 29.16 21.58 -6.80
N ASN A 2 29.29 21.27 -8.09
CA ASN A 2 28.19 20.77 -8.92
C ASN A 2 27.81 19.39 -8.39
N ILE A 3 26.63 19.27 -7.80
CA ILE A 3 26.06 17.98 -7.44
C ILE A 3 25.41 17.50 -8.74
N ALA A 4 26.00 16.50 -9.39
CA ALA A 4 25.34 15.79 -10.47
C ALA A 4 24.04 15.21 -9.92
N SER A 5 22.92 15.44 -10.61
CA SER A 5 21.63 14.88 -10.27
C SER A 5 21.70 13.36 -10.34
N ARG A 6 21.82 12.70 -9.19
CA ARG A 6 21.73 11.24 -9.11
C ARG A 6 20.25 10.87 -9.14
N HIS A 7 19.78 10.47 -10.31
CA HIS A 7 18.49 9.80 -10.46
C HIS A 7 18.68 8.35 -10.05
N THR A 8 17.96 7.91 -9.03
CA THR A 8 17.99 6.50 -8.60
C THR A 8 16.85 5.78 -9.28
N ARG A 9 17.11 4.58 -9.79
CA ARG A 9 16.10 3.74 -10.45
C ARG A 9 15.74 2.60 -9.53
N VAL A 10 14.45 2.40 -9.30
CA VAL A 10 13.93 1.26 -8.55
C VAL A 10 13.47 0.20 -9.54
N ARG A 11 13.97 -1.03 -9.40
CA ARG A 11 13.44 -2.18 -10.13
C ARG A 11 12.03 -2.44 -9.61
N VAL A 12 11.09 -2.47 -10.53
CA VAL A 12 9.70 -2.82 -10.28
C VAL A 12 9.53 -4.24 -10.78
N GLU A 13 9.26 -5.16 -9.85
CA GLU A 13 8.87 -6.51 -10.23
C GLU A 13 7.62 -6.46 -11.11
N GLN A 14 7.56 -7.38 -12.05
CA GLN A 14 6.38 -7.53 -12.89
C GLN A 14 5.26 -8.15 -12.08
N ASP A 15 4.11 -7.49 -12.17
CA ASP A 15 2.92 -7.85 -11.43
C ASP A 15 1.97 -8.62 -12.34
N HIS A 16 1.19 -9.52 -11.75
CA HIS A 16 0.11 -10.26 -12.41
C HIS A 16 -1.19 -9.48 -12.43
N PHE A 17 -1.31 -8.42 -11.62
CA PHE A 17 -2.48 -7.57 -11.60
C PHE A 17 -2.74 -6.89 -12.94
N ILE A 18 -3.86 -7.21 -13.59
CA ILE A 18 -4.34 -6.59 -14.82
C ILE A 18 -5.10 -5.30 -14.48
N PRO A 19 -4.56 -4.10 -14.75
CA PRO A 19 -5.17 -2.82 -14.35
C PRO A 19 -6.23 -2.33 -15.36
N VAL A 20 -7.00 -3.25 -15.94
CA VAL A 20 -8.01 -2.97 -16.97
C VAL A 20 -9.39 -3.34 -16.42
N SER A 21 -10.36 -2.43 -16.53
CA SER A 21 -11.72 -2.74 -16.10
C SER A 21 -12.41 -3.74 -17.05
N LYS A 22 -13.30 -4.59 -16.49
CA LYS A 22 -14.10 -5.57 -17.26
C LYS A 22 -14.74 -4.95 -18.51
N ASN A 23 -15.37 -3.77 -18.34
CA ASN A 23 -16.02 -3.06 -19.44
C ASN A 23 -15.04 -2.64 -20.54
N ARG A 24 -13.88 -2.08 -20.17
CA ARG A 24 -12.88 -1.63 -21.14
C ARG A 24 -12.26 -2.82 -21.89
N LEU A 25 -12.06 -3.94 -21.21
CA LEU A 25 -11.61 -5.19 -21.83
C LEU A 25 -12.66 -5.70 -22.82
N VAL A 26 -13.90 -5.92 -22.38
CA VAL A 26 -14.99 -6.45 -23.21
C VAL A 26 -15.24 -5.58 -24.44
N GLU A 27 -15.31 -4.26 -24.29
CA GLU A 27 -15.47 -3.35 -25.42
C GLU A 27 -14.35 -3.49 -26.45
N THR A 28 -13.11 -3.65 -25.98
CA THR A 28 -11.93 -3.78 -26.85
C THR A 28 -11.94 -5.11 -27.58
N LEU A 29 -12.27 -6.21 -26.89
CA LEU A 29 -12.42 -7.54 -27.52
C LEU A 29 -13.55 -7.55 -28.56
N LEU A 30 -14.69 -6.93 -28.26
CA LEU A 30 -15.82 -6.82 -29.19
C LEU A 30 -15.49 -5.99 -30.44
N ARG A 31 -14.55 -5.04 -30.35
CA ARG A 31 -14.06 -4.28 -31.52
C ARG A 31 -13.20 -5.13 -32.46
N GLN A 32 -12.59 -6.21 -31.97
CA GLN A 32 -11.77 -7.13 -32.78
C GLN A 32 -12.58 -8.17 -33.54
N ILE A 33 -13.87 -8.34 -33.21
CA ILE A 33 -14.78 -9.23 -33.95
C ILE A 33 -15.39 -8.40 -35.08
N ASP A 34 -15.53 -8.94 -36.30
CA ASP A 34 -16.21 -8.23 -37.39
C ASP A 34 -17.71 -8.60 -37.46
N ASP A 35 -18.02 -9.89 -37.32
CA ASP A 35 -19.38 -10.41 -37.47
C ASP A 35 -20.30 -10.00 -36.31
N SER A 36 -21.40 -9.31 -36.64
CA SER A 36 -22.40 -8.83 -35.67
C SER A 36 -23.04 -9.95 -34.86
N GLN A 37 -23.25 -11.13 -35.44
CA GLN A 37 -23.83 -12.26 -34.72
C GLN A 37 -22.83 -12.85 -33.72
N GLN A 38 -21.56 -12.99 -34.10
CA GLN A 38 -20.48 -13.39 -33.20
C GLN A 38 -20.27 -12.37 -32.08
N LYS A 39 -20.34 -11.05 -32.35
CA LYS A 39 -20.30 -10.01 -31.30
C LYS A 39 -21.37 -10.22 -30.24
N GLN A 40 -22.62 -10.42 -30.66
CA GLN A 40 -23.73 -10.65 -29.73
C GLN A 40 -23.53 -11.92 -28.90
N ARG A 41 -23.05 -13.00 -29.53
CA ARG A 41 -22.73 -14.26 -28.85
C ARG A 41 -21.58 -14.09 -27.85
N PHE A 42 -20.53 -13.37 -28.22
CA PHE A 42 -19.39 -13.12 -27.34
C PHE A 42 -19.78 -12.23 -26.16
N ALA A 43 -20.59 -11.20 -26.37
CA ALA A 43 -21.14 -10.40 -25.28
C ALA A 43 -22.02 -11.22 -24.32
N ALA A 44 -22.79 -12.18 -24.84
CA ALA A 44 -23.54 -13.12 -24.01
C ALA A 44 -22.63 -14.08 -23.22
N PHE A 45 -21.54 -14.53 -23.84
CA PHE A 45 -20.53 -15.37 -23.19
C PHE A 45 -19.88 -14.63 -22.02
N CYS A 46 -19.43 -13.38 -22.21
CA CYS A 46 -18.92 -12.55 -21.13
C CYS A 46 -19.90 -12.47 -19.96
N ARG A 47 -21.19 -12.18 -20.22
CA ARG A 47 -22.20 -12.10 -19.15
C ARG A 47 -22.38 -13.41 -18.38
N LEU A 48 -22.33 -14.56 -19.06
CA LEU A 48 -22.46 -15.86 -18.40
C LEU A 48 -21.22 -16.16 -17.53
N ILE A 49 -20.02 -15.92 -18.04
CA ILE A 49 -18.78 -16.10 -17.26
C ILE A 49 -18.79 -15.20 -16.02
N GLU A 50 -19.16 -13.93 -16.17
CA GLU A 50 -19.26 -12.99 -15.05
C GLU A 50 -20.26 -13.49 -13.98
N ALA A 51 -21.45 -13.95 -14.40
CA ALA A 51 -22.45 -14.48 -13.48
C ALA A 51 -21.97 -15.75 -12.76
N THR A 52 -21.33 -16.68 -13.47
CA THR A 52 -20.75 -17.90 -12.90
C THR A 52 -19.69 -17.57 -11.85
N TYR A 53 -18.75 -16.69 -12.16
CA TYR A 53 -17.67 -16.34 -11.22
C TYR A 53 -18.19 -15.55 -10.02
N HIS A 54 -19.15 -14.65 -10.22
CA HIS A 54 -19.81 -13.98 -9.10
C HIS A 54 -20.46 -14.98 -8.13
N PHE A 55 -21.10 -16.02 -8.66
CA PHE A 55 -21.69 -17.07 -7.85
C PHE A 55 -20.63 -17.90 -7.11
N GLU A 56 -19.54 -18.32 -7.78
CA GLU A 56 -18.46 -19.10 -7.16
C GLU A 56 -17.84 -18.37 -5.95
N HIS A 57 -17.68 -17.05 -6.02
CA HIS A 57 -17.09 -16.26 -4.94
C HIS A 57 -18.07 -15.86 -3.85
N HIS A 58 -19.38 -15.99 -4.10
CA HIS A 58 -20.42 -15.61 -3.15
C HIS A 58 -20.25 -16.31 -1.79
N GLN A 59 -20.00 -17.63 -1.79
CA GLN A 59 -19.85 -18.40 -0.55
C GLN A 59 -18.65 -17.92 0.27
N MET A 60 -17.48 -17.76 -0.38
CA MET A 60 -16.26 -17.28 0.29
C MET A 60 -16.46 -15.87 0.88
N SER A 61 -17.16 -14.99 0.15
CA SER A 61 -17.52 -13.66 0.65
C SER A 61 -18.43 -13.73 1.89
N GLN A 62 -19.42 -14.63 1.91
CA GLN A 62 -20.29 -14.80 3.08
C GLN A 62 -19.53 -15.37 4.29
N GLU A 63 -18.65 -16.35 4.08
CA GLU A 63 -17.83 -16.93 5.15
C GLU A 63 -16.90 -15.88 5.77
N LEU A 64 -16.19 -15.12 4.94
CA LEU A 64 -15.33 -14.02 5.40
C LEU A 64 -16.11 -12.94 6.14
N LYS A 65 -17.28 -12.56 5.63
CA LYS A 65 -18.18 -11.61 6.29
C LYS A 65 -18.63 -12.13 7.64
N GLN A 66 -19.04 -13.40 7.72
CA GLN A 66 -19.52 -14.01 8.95
C GLN A 66 -18.42 -14.01 10.02
N ASP A 67 -17.20 -14.38 9.62
CA ASP A 67 -16.06 -14.43 10.54
C ASP A 67 -15.65 -13.03 11.00
N PHE A 68 -15.55 -12.07 10.07
CA PHE A 68 -15.15 -10.70 10.37
C PHE A 68 -16.15 -9.96 11.27
N ARG A 69 -17.45 -10.29 11.20
CA ARG A 69 -18.48 -9.65 12.02
C ARG A 69 -18.25 -9.81 13.53
N LEU A 70 -17.51 -10.83 13.97
CA LEU A 70 -17.12 -11.00 15.37
C LEU A 70 -16.01 -10.04 15.81
N PHE A 71 -15.35 -9.36 14.87
CA PHE A 71 -14.21 -8.48 15.13
C PHE A 71 -14.42 -7.05 14.63
N ASP A 72 -15.62 -6.72 14.13
CA ASP A 72 -15.98 -5.41 13.59
C ASP A 72 -16.39 -4.41 14.69
N SER A 73 -16.26 -3.11 14.37
CA SER A 73 -16.67 -1.94 15.18
C SER A 73 -18.09 -2.04 15.71
N ASP A 74 -18.98 -2.51 14.84
CA ASP A 74 -20.43 -2.46 15.03
C ASP A 74 -20.98 -3.82 15.48
N SER A 75 -20.10 -4.73 15.89
CA SER A 75 -20.47 -6.09 16.27
C SER A 75 -21.45 -6.09 17.44
N VAL A 76 -22.49 -6.92 17.32
CA VAL A 76 -23.48 -7.11 18.37
C VAL A 76 -22.80 -7.93 19.46
N HIS A 77 -22.34 -7.26 20.51
CA HIS A 77 -21.51 -7.80 21.61
C HIS A 77 -22.02 -9.16 22.13
N SER A 78 -23.35 -9.39 22.06
CA SER A 78 -24.02 -10.63 22.45
C SER A 78 -23.55 -11.94 21.80
N GLU A 79 -22.87 -11.91 20.65
CA GLU A 79 -22.39 -13.13 19.97
C GLU A 79 -21.02 -13.58 20.52
N ILE A 80 -20.11 -12.64 20.77
CA ILE A 80 -18.75 -12.91 21.27
C ILE A 80 -18.81 -13.42 22.72
N SER A 81 -19.69 -12.84 23.55
CA SER A 81 -19.82 -13.22 24.97
C SER A 81 -20.25 -14.68 25.20
N ARG A 82 -20.71 -15.38 24.14
CA ARG A 82 -21.15 -16.79 24.20
C ARG A 82 -20.04 -17.77 23.84
N LEU A 83 -18.91 -17.29 23.33
CA LEU A 83 -17.81 -18.12 22.87
C LEU A 83 -16.69 -18.19 23.91
N THR A 84 -15.98 -19.31 23.96
CA THR A 84 -14.76 -19.43 24.74
C THR A 84 -13.59 -18.73 24.04
N GLY A 85 -12.54 -18.38 24.79
CA GLY A 85 -11.33 -17.76 24.22
C GLY A 85 -10.75 -18.57 23.05
N GLU A 86 -10.70 -19.90 23.20
CA GLU A 86 -10.25 -20.83 22.17
C GLU A 86 -11.14 -20.81 20.91
N GLN A 87 -12.47 -20.74 21.07
CA GLN A 87 -13.38 -20.65 19.93
C GLN A 87 -13.20 -19.35 19.15
N ILE A 88 -13.01 -18.23 19.86
CA ILE A 88 -12.74 -16.94 19.22
C ILE A 88 -11.41 -16.99 18.46
N GLU A 89 -10.37 -17.57 19.07
CA GLU A 89 -9.07 -17.75 18.44
C GLU A 89 -9.14 -18.63 17.18
N GLN A 90 -9.97 -19.67 17.17
CA GLN A 90 -10.22 -20.50 15.98
C GLN A 90 -10.92 -19.73 14.87
N VAL A 91 -11.91 -18.89 15.18
CA VAL A 91 -12.56 -18.04 14.18
C VAL A 91 -11.60 -16.97 13.66
N GLU A 92 -10.75 -16.41 14.53
CA GLU A 92 -9.71 -15.45 14.14
C GLU A 92 -8.70 -16.09 13.16
N ASP A 93 -8.21 -17.30 13.44
CA ASP A 93 -7.31 -18.01 12.52
C ASP A 93 -7.98 -18.33 11.18
N ARG A 94 -9.25 -18.77 11.22
CA ARG A 94 -10.02 -19.07 10.01
C ARG A 94 -10.20 -17.81 9.17
N PHE A 95 -10.53 -16.69 9.80
CA PHE A 95 -10.65 -15.39 9.14
C PHE A 95 -9.33 -14.99 8.47
N LEU A 96 -8.21 -15.01 9.20
CA LEU A 96 -6.91 -14.60 8.67
C LEU A 96 -6.43 -15.50 7.52
N ALA A 97 -6.66 -16.81 7.62
CA ALA A 97 -6.32 -17.76 6.56
C ALA A 97 -7.16 -17.52 5.29
N ASN A 98 -8.47 -17.35 5.44
CA ASN A 98 -9.36 -17.06 4.32
C ASN A 98 -9.08 -15.67 3.72
N PHE A 99 -8.73 -14.69 4.55
CA PHE A 99 -8.38 -13.34 4.12
C PHE A 99 -7.08 -13.35 3.32
N ARG A 100 -6.03 -14.03 3.82
CA ARG A 100 -4.77 -14.21 3.07
C ARG A 100 -5.03 -14.87 1.71
N LYS A 101 -5.82 -15.94 1.68
CA LYS A 101 -6.19 -16.61 0.43
C LYS A 101 -6.94 -15.69 -0.54
N LEU A 102 -7.89 -14.89 -0.03
CA LEU A 102 -8.59 -13.88 -0.83
C LEU A 102 -7.61 -12.87 -1.43
N MET A 103 -6.66 -12.37 -0.64
CA MET A 103 -5.65 -11.42 -1.10
C MET A 103 -4.75 -12.02 -2.19
N GLU A 104 -4.22 -13.22 -1.97
CA GLU A 104 -3.36 -13.93 -2.93
C GLU A 104 -4.08 -14.19 -4.26
N LYS A 105 -5.32 -14.72 -4.21
CA LYS A 105 -6.13 -14.94 -5.42
C LYS A 105 -6.45 -13.64 -6.15
N ALA A 106 -6.52 -12.52 -5.43
CA ALA A 106 -6.74 -11.20 -6.01
C ALA A 106 -5.43 -10.54 -6.50
N ASN A 107 -4.36 -11.31 -6.68
CA ASN A 107 -3.04 -10.84 -7.12
C ASN A 107 -2.40 -9.81 -6.16
N PHE A 108 -2.74 -9.85 -4.87
CA PHE A 108 -1.99 -9.11 -3.85
C PHE A 108 -0.85 -9.96 -3.31
N ARG A 109 0.30 -9.32 -3.12
CA ARG A 109 1.47 -9.92 -2.47
C ARG A 109 1.60 -9.37 -1.05
N LEU A 110 2.00 -10.22 -0.12
CA LEU A 110 2.35 -9.78 1.23
C LEU A 110 3.67 -8.99 1.16
N LEU A 111 3.70 -7.82 1.80
CA LEU A 111 4.87 -6.96 1.82
C LEU A 111 6.06 -7.69 2.46
N SER A 112 7.19 -7.70 1.78
CA SER A 112 8.43 -8.35 2.23
C SER A 112 9.38 -7.38 2.93
N GLN A 113 10.39 -7.91 3.62
CA GLN A 113 11.47 -7.06 4.17
C GLN A 113 12.28 -6.36 3.05
N ALA A 114 12.41 -6.99 1.87
CA ALA A 114 13.07 -6.37 0.72
C ALA A 114 12.29 -5.16 0.19
N ASP A 115 10.95 -5.25 0.15
CA ASP A 115 10.08 -4.11 -0.24
C ASP A 115 10.29 -2.92 0.70
N ILE A 116 10.45 -3.17 2.01
CA ILE A 116 10.73 -2.15 3.01
C ILE A 116 12.09 -1.50 2.80
N GLU A 117 13.12 -2.29 2.53
CA GLU A 117 14.47 -1.76 2.28
C GLU A 117 14.50 -0.88 1.03
N VAL A 118 13.76 -1.26 -0.02
CA VAL A 118 13.58 -0.45 -1.23
C VAL A 118 12.79 0.83 -0.93
N ALA A 119 11.73 0.75 -0.14
CA ALA A 119 10.93 1.89 0.30
C ALA A 119 11.76 2.90 1.12
N GLU A 120 12.52 2.42 2.12
CA GLU A 120 13.31 3.27 3.03
C GLU A 120 14.61 3.82 2.41
N ALA A 121 15.02 3.34 1.24
CA ALA A 121 16.28 3.75 0.61
C ALA A 121 16.33 5.25 0.26
N GLU A 122 15.20 5.91 0.01
CA GLU A 122 15.14 7.36 -0.27
C GLU A 122 13.93 8.05 0.38
N GLU A 123 14.06 9.34 0.71
CA GLU A 123 12.97 10.19 1.23
C GLU A 123 12.29 10.92 0.05
N TYR A 124 10.96 10.83 -0.08
CA TYR A 124 10.22 11.41 -1.21
C TYR A 124 9.69 12.83 -0.99
N LEU A 125 8.50 12.97 -0.37
CA LEU A 125 7.79 14.26 -0.36
C LEU A 125 7.87 14.96 1.00
N PHE A 126 8.09 14.19 2.04
CA PHE A 126 8.15 14.65 3.41
C PHE A 126 9.08 13.71 4.18
N SER A 127 10.11 14.25 4.82
CA SER A 127 10.64 13.62 6.03
C SER A 127 9.56 13.76 7.10
N LEU A 128 8.44 13.03 6.99
CA LEU A 128 7.43 13.08 8.02
C LEU A 128 8.11 12.52 9.27
N PRO A 129 8.21 13.29 10.36
CA PRO A 129 8.76 12.80 11.62
C PRO A 129 7.71 11.93 12.33
N VAL A 130 7.07 11.03 11.58
CA VAL A 130 6.01 10.13 12.04
C VAL A 130 6.70 8.90 12.62
N GLN A 131 6.60 8.76 13.93
CA GLN A 131 7.02 7.54 14.58
C GLN A 131 5.78 6.71 14.87
N VAL A 132 5.82 5.45 14.46
CA VAL A 132 4.76 4.50 14.84
C VAL A 132 5.01 4.02 16.25
N ASP A 133 3.96 4.13 17.06
CA ASP A 133 3.93 3.62 18.41
C ASP A 133 3.55 2.14 18.39
N TRP A 134 4.52 1.29 18.06
CA TRP A 134 4.29 -0.15 17.88
C TRP A 134 3.80 -0.87 19.13
N GLU A 135 4.01 -0.30 20.33
CA GLU A 135 3.52 -0.85 21.60
C GLU A 135 2.00 -0.80 21.72
N LYS A 136 1.35 0.08 20.95
CA LYS A 136 -0.11 0.16 20.88
C LYS A 136 -0.74 -0.89 19.97
N LEU A 137 0.05 -1.68 19.25
CA LEU A 137 -0.45 -2.72 18.37
C LEU A 137 -0.28 -4.08 19.04
N ASP A 138 -1.32 -4.89 18.91
CA ASP A 138 -1.27 -6.26 19.37
C ASP A 138 -0.29 -7.07 18.51
N ARG A 139 0.46 -7.95 19.16
CA ARG A 139 1.38 -8.89 18.49
C ARG A 139 0.89 -10.33 18.49
N GLU A 140 -0.09 -10.65 19.33
CA GLU A 140 -0.47 -12.04 19.61
C GLU A 140 -1.28 -12.65 18.48
N MET A 141 -2.23 -11.90 17.90
CA MET A 141 -3.06 -12.37 16.78
C MET A 141 -2.21 -12.80 15.59
N LEU A 142 -1.39 -11.87 15.09
CA LEU A 142 -0.64 -12.09 13.87
C LEU A 142 0.61 -12.95 14.13
N GLY A 143 1.21 -12.86 15.31
CA GLY A 143 2.26 -13.80 15.73
C GLY A 143 1.79 -15.25 15.65
N ARG A 144 0.65 -15.56 16.28
CA ARG A 144 0.04 -16.90 16.23
C ARG A 144 -0.31 -17.35 14.80
N PHE A 145 -0.84 -16.44 13.99
CA PHE A 145 -1.14 -16.72 12.59
C PHE A 145 0.11 -17.06 11.77
N LEU A 146 1.16 -16.24 11.89
CA LEU A 146 2.44 -16.43 11.18
C LEU A 146 3.21 -17.66 11.64
N GLU A 147 3.07 -18.07 12.91
CA GLU A 147 3.63 -19.33 13.41
C GLU A 147 2.94 -20.55 12.79
N LYS A 148 1.61 -20.51 12.63
CA LYS A 148 0.81 -21.60 12.05
C LYS A 148 0.95 -21.68 10.52
N GLN A 149 1.08 -20.53 9.87
CA GLN A 149 1.29 -20.39 8.44
C GLN A 149 2.55 -19.57 8.22
N PRO A 150 3.74 -20.18 8.32
CA PRO A 150 4.97 -19.49 8.01
C PRO A 150 4.84 -18.92 6.60
N ALA A 151 4.92 -17.59 6.52
CA ALA A 151 4.82 -16.90 5.25
C ALA A 151 6.08 -17.21 4.44
N GLU A 152 6.04 -18.24 3.59
CA GLU A 152 6.99 -18.39 2.49
C GLU A 152 6.63 -17.31 1.45
N ILE A 153 7.11 -16.09 1.67
CA ILE A 153 6.88 -14.95 0.76
C ILE A 153 7.92 -15.03 -0.36
N GLY A 154 7.73 -15.93 -1.34
CA GLY A 154 8.60 -15.97 -2.53
C GLY A 154 10.11 -16.03 -2.24
N GLY A 155 10.52 -16.70 -1.16
CA GLY A 155 11.94 -16.78 -0.74
C GLY A 155 12.46 -15.59 0.08
N THR A 156 11.61 -14.64 0.47
CA THR A 156 11.96 -13.47 1.31
C THR A 156 11.31 -13.55 2.69
N SER A 157 11.98 -12.97 3.69
CA SER A 157 11.47 -12.95 5.07
C SER A 157 10.38 -11.88 5.25
N PRO A 158 9.37 -12.12 6.11
CA PRO A 158 8.39 -11.10 6.48
C PRO A 158 9.08 -9.89 7.13
N PRO A 159 8.49 -8.69 7.03
CA PRO A 159 9.00 -7.49 7.68
C PRO A 159 9.12 -7.66 9.19
N ARG A 160 10.06 -6.94 9.82
CA ARG A 160 10.27 -6.97 11.28
C ARG A 160 9.02 -6.65 12.11
N PHE A 161 8.03 -5.98 11.53
CA PHE A 161 6.78 -5.60 12.19
C PHE A 161 5.59 -6.49 11.82
N ALA A 162 5.78 -7.56 11.04
CA ALA A 162 4.70 -8.38 10.48
C ALA A 162 3.78 -9.00 11.55
N GLU A 163 4.30 -9.27 12.76
CA GLU A 163 3.50 -9.72 13.91
C GLU A 163 2.52 -8.66 14.43
N ARG A 164 2.59 -7.41 13.99
CA ARG A 164 1.74 -6.30 14.46
C ARG A 164 0.82 -5.73 13.39
N ILE A 165 1.24 -5.80 12.13
CA ILE A 165 0.48 -5.32 10.98
C ILE A 165 0.83 -6.17 9.76
N LEU A 166 -0.19 -6.70 9.10
CA LEU A 166 -0.04 -7.28 7.77
C LEU A 166 -0.30 -6.20 6.73
N ILE A 167 0.54 -6.18 5.71
CA ILE A 167 0.43 -5.24 4.60
C ILE A 167 0.49 -6.05 3.32
N PHE A 168 -0.52 -5.90 2.49
CA PHE A 168 -0.58 -6.47 1.17
C PHE A 168 -0.53 -5.35 0.16
N HIS A 169 0.16 -5.55 -0.94
CA HIS A 169 0.24 -4.58 -2.02
C HIS A 169 0.09 -5.26 -3.39
N ARG A 170 -0.40 -4.48 -4.35
CA ARG A 170 -0.37 -4.81 -5.77
C ARG A 170 -0.34 -3.55 -6.61
N GLY A 171 0.21 -3.70 -7.80
CA GLY A 171 0.43 -2.70 -8.82
C GLY A 171 1.49 -1.70 -8.40
N VAL A 172 2.25 -1.23 -9.39
CA VAL A 172 3.17 -0.11 -9.19
C VAL A 172 2.70 1.09 -10.01
N GLY A 173 2.41 2.17 -9.30
CA GLY A 173 2.09 3.47 -9.87
C GLY A 173 3.27 4.43 -9.80
N VAL A 174 3.05 5.66 -10.23
CA VAL A 174 4.04 6.74 -10.14
C VAL A 174 3.34 8.00 -9.65
N ASP A 175 3.70 8.46 -8.46
CA ASP A 175 3.28 9.79 -8.00
C ASP A 175 4.16 10.85 -8.66
N LYS A 176 3.53 11.92 -9.17
CA LYS A 176 4.23 13.06 -9.76
C LYS A 176 3.70 14.34 -9.17
N THR A 177 4.54 15.02 -8.39
CA THR A 177 4.21 16.31 -7.81
C THR A 177 5.06 17.40 -8.46
N SER A 178 4.43 18.40 -9.08
CA SER A 178 5.15 19.55 -9.66
C SER A 178 4.68 20.87 -9.06
N GLY A 179 5.62 21.69 -8.60
CA GLY A 179 5.30 22.97 -7.99
C GLY A 179 6.54 23.80 -7.70
N PHE A 180 6.32 25.02 -7.21
CA PHE A 180 7.45 25.84 -6.72
C PHE A 180 8.09 25.22 -5.48
N LEU A 181 7.32 24.45 -4.68
CA LEU A 181 7.78 23.68 -3.52
C LEU A 181 8.68 24.51 -2.59
N ILE A 182 8.30 25.78 -2.39
CA ILE A 182 9.14 26.78 -1.73
C ILE A 182 9.40 26.38 -0.28
N LEU A 183 8.38 25.86 0.41
CA LEU A 183 8.49 25.44 1.80
C LEU A 183 9.52 24.30 1.93
N GLN A 184 9.36 23.25 1.12
CA GLN A 184 10.26 22.09 1.12
C GLN A 184 11.70 22.47 0.75
N LYS A 185 11.87 23.36 -0.22
CA LYS A 185 13.19 23.87 -0.61
C LYS A 185 13.83 24.72 0.47
N VAL A 186 13.07 25.54 1.19
CA VAL A 186 13.56 26.32 2.33
C VAL A 186 13.98 25.37 3.46
N ASP A 187 13.17 24.35 3.75
CA ASP A 187 13.49 23.34 4.78
C ASP A 187 14.79 22.60 4.45
N PHE A 188 14.96 22.17 3.20
CA PHE A 188 16.20 21.56 2.72
C PHE A 188 17.42 22.51 2.79
N LEU A 189 17.23 23.81 2.51
CA LEU A 189 18.32 24.79 2.64
C LEU A 189 18.69 25.03 4.11
N VAL A 190 17.70 25.05 5.01
CA VAL A 190 17.91 25.17 6.46
C VAL A 190 18.62 23.94 7.00
N SER A 191 18.22 22.72 6.60
CA SER A 191 18.87 21.48 7.04
C SER A 191 20.33 21.40 6.56
N ARG A 192 20.61 21.78 5.31
CA ARG A 192 21.98 21.88 4.78
C ARG A 192 22.84 22.91 5.50
N LEU A 193 22.27 24.07 5.85
CA LEU A 193 22.94 25.09 6.64
C LEU A 193 23.23 24.58 8.06
N LEU A 194 22.28 23.87 8.66
CA LEU A 194 22.42 23.29 9.98
C LEU A 194 23.51 22.21 10.00
N GLU A 195 23.51 21.26 9.07
CA GLU A 195 24.58 20.27 8.94
C GLU A 195 25.96 20.93 8.80
N TRP A 196 26.03 22.03 8.05
CA TRP A 196 27.27 22.79 7.92
C TRP A 196 27.71 23.43 9.25
N ILE A 197 26.76 23.94 10.04
CA ILE A 197 27.01 24.53 11.37
C ILE A 197 27.34 23.45 12.42
N THR A 198 26.70 22.29 12.38
CA THR A 198 26.89 21.20 13.38
C THR A 198 28.08 20.31 13.07
N LYS A 199 28.50 20.15 11.81
CA LYS A 199 29.72 19.41 11.39
C LYS A 199 30.99 19.73 12.21
N PRO A 200 31.34 20.99 12.51
CA PRO A 200 32.51 21.29 13.36
C PRO A 200 32.34 20.89 14.83
N PHE A 201 31.11 20.81 15.34
CA PHE A 201 30.82 20.41 16.73
C PHE A 201 30.69 18.89 16.89
N ALA A 202 30.09 18.20 15.91
CA ALA A 202 30.00 16.74 15.88
C ALA A 202 31.38 16.08 15.83
N ARG A 203 32.34 16.68 15.09
CA ARG A 203 33.76 16.25 15.08
C ARG A 203 34.49 16.42 16.42
N ARG A 204 33.92 17.14 17.40
CA ARG A 204 34.48 17.32 18.75
C ARG A 204 33.84 16.43 19.81
N ALA A 205 32.71 15.79 19.50
CA ALA A 205 31.90 15.04 20.47
C ALA A 205 32.05 13.51 20.39
N VAL A 206 32.88 12.99 19.48
CA VAL A 206 33.14 11.54 19.38
C VAL A 206 34.65 11.30 19.40
N ARG A 207 35.15 10.89 20.57
CA ARG A 207 36.43 10.20 20.72
C ARG A 207 36.17 8.95 21.56
N GLU A 208 35.68 7.92 20.89
CA GLU A 208 35.68 6.54 21.37
C GLU A 208 36.27 5.63 20.26
N PRO A 209 36.86 4.49 20.64
CA PRO A 209 37.89 3.83 19.86
C PRO A 209 37.33 3.12 18.63
N ALA A 210 38.19 3.05 17.62
CA ALA A 210 37.97 2.36 16.37
C ALA A 210 37.65 0.86 16.59
N SER A 211 36.46 0.46 16.18
CA SER A 211 36.25 -0.78 15.44
C SER A 211 35.78 -0.37 14.04
N GLN A 212 36.76 -0.31 13.14
CA GLN A 212 36.57 -0.11 11.72
C GLN A 212 36.00 -1.39 11.12
N GLU A 213 34.80 -1.30 10.58
CA GLU A 213 34.49 -1.75 9.23
C GLU A 213 33.42 -0.79 8.69
N GLU A 214 33.89 0.40 8.29
CA GLU A 214 33.16 1.29 7.41
C GLU A 214 33.14 0.66 6.02
N SER A 215 32.01 0.06 5.64
CA SER A 215 31.69 -0.14 4.23
C SER A 215 31.33 1.22 3.62
N GLN A 216 32.15 1.62 2.64
CA GLN A 216 31.97 2.79 1.80
C GLN A 216 30.56 2.78 1.16
N PRO A 217 29.96 3.95 0.82
CA PRO A 217 28.80 3.98 -0.04
C PRO A 217 29.25 3.54 -1.43
N GLY A 218 29.03 2.26 -1.74
CA GLY A 218 29.29 1.65 -3.03
C GLY A 218 28.60 2.47 -4.11
N THR A 219 29.39 2.95 -5.06
CA THR A 219 28.94 2.92 -6.45
C THR A 219 28.81 1.46 -6.83
N SER A 220 27.60 0.93 -6.79
CA SER A 220 27.32 -0.41 -7.29
C SER A 220 26.09 -0.37 -8.18
N ASP A 221 26.36 -0.49 -9.48
CA ASP A 221 25.49 -1.17 -10.44
C ASP A 221 25.39 -2.68 -10.09
N GLU A 222 25.25 -3.03 -8.80
CA GLU A 222 25.14 -4.42 -8.39
C GLU A 222 23.68 -4.75 -8.18
N ALA A 223 23.22 -5.62 -9.08
CA ALA A 223 21.96 -6.33 -9.03
C ALA A 223 21.64 -6.78 -7.60
N ILE A 224 20.41 -6.48 -7.20
CA ILE A 224 19.69 -7.17 -6.11
C ILE A 224 19.94 -8.67 -6.31
N PRO A 225 20.36 -9.43 -5.28
CA PRO A 225 20.54 -10.87 -5.44
C PRO A 225 19.22 -11.44 -5.92
N ALA A 226 19.27 -12.12 -7.07
CA ALA A 226 18.12 -12.78 -7.67
C ALA A 226 17.40 -13.56 -6.57
N ALA A 227 16.24 -13.05 -6.13
CA ALA A 227 15.20 -13.90 -5.60
C ALA A 227 15.10 -15.07 -6.57
N ALA A 228 15.19 -16.28 -6.04
CA ALA A 228 15.35 -17.53 -6.78
C ALA A 228 14.69 -17.42 -8.15
N GLU A 229 15.45 -17.64 -9.22
CA GLU A 229 14.97 -17.67 -10.61
C GLU A 229 13.82 -18.69 -10.71
N ILE A 230 12.62 -18.25 -10.34
CA ILE A 230 11.38 -18.77 -10.88
C ILE A 230 11.50 -18.38 -12.33
N GLN A 231 11.51 -19.39 -13.19
CA GLN A 231 11.51 -19.22 -14.63
C GLN A 231 10.20 -18.53 -15.00
N ASP A 232 10.20 -17.21 -14.91
CA ASP A 232 9.04 -16.37 -15.11
C ASP A 232 8.93 -16.13 -16.61
N ASN A 233 7.92 -16.73 -17.23
CA ASN A 233 7.75 -16.79 -18.69
C ASN A 233 7.24 -15.47 -19.31
N CYS A 234 7.42 -14.35 -18.61
CA CYS A 234 6.96 -13.04 -19.08
C CYS A 234 7.78 -12.54 -20.28
N VAL A 235 7.09 -12.00 -21.28
CA VAL A 235 7.68 -11.47 -22.52
C VAL A 235 8.39 -10.12 -22.31
N PHE A 236 8.13 -9.43 -21.20
CA PHE A 236 8.67 -8.09 -20.93
C PHE A 236 9.97 -8.12 -20.12
N GLU A 237 10.84 -7.13 -20.33
CA GLU A 237 12.02 -6.92 -19.48
C GLU A 237 11.65 -6.27 -18.13
N ASP A 238 12.54 -6.36 -17.15
CA ASP A 238 12.38 -5.69 -15.86
C ASP A 238 12.14 -4.18 -16.02
N ARG A 239 11.06 -3.69 -15.40
CA ARG A 239 10.69 -2.27 -15.45
C ARG A 239 11.43 -1.50 -14.37
N TYR A 240 11.88 -0.29 -14.70
CA TYR A 240 12.50 0.62 -13.73
C TYR A 240 11.72 1.92 -13.64
N VAL A 241 11.44 2.37 -12.42
CA VAL A 241 10.85 3.68 -12.15
C VAL A 241 11.92 4.61 -11.59
N GLU A 242 12.06 5.79 -12.19
CA GLU A 242 12.99 6.82 -11.72
C GLU A 242 12.44 7.55 -10.50
N ARG A 243 13.26 7.65 -9.45
CA ARG A 243 13.07 8.51 -8.29
C ARG A 243 13.65 9.89 -8.56
N ILE A 244 12.84 10.93 -8.36
CA ILE A 244 13.27 12.33 -8.50
C ILE A 244 12.95 13.04 -7.19
N ASN A 245 13.98 13.24 -6.39
CA ASN A 245 13.90 13.83 -5.06
C ASN A 245 14.57 15.22 -4.99
N LEU A 246 14.16 16.05 -4.04
CA LEU A 246 14.73 17.38 -3.81
C LEU A 246 16.23 17.30 -3.44
N ARG A 247 16.63 16.23 -2.74
CA ARG A 247 18.03 15.97 -2.36
C ARG A 247 18.92 15.78 -3.59
N SER A 248 18.46 15.07 -4.62
CA SER A 248 19.25 14.80 -5.82
C SER A 248 19.27 15.96 -6.81
N THR A 249 18.21 16.77 -6.86
CA THR A 249 18.09 17.88 -7.84
C THR A 249 18.95 19.12 -7.48
N GLY A 250 19.42 19.23 -6.24
CA GLY A 250 20.31 20.31 -5.80
C GLY A 250 19.62 21.67 -5.70
N VAL A 251 19.14 22.02 -4.50
CA VAL A 251 18.42 23.28 -4.26
C VAL A 251 19.38 24.46 -4.01
N SER A 252 19.11 25.61 -4.64
CA SER A 252 19.79 26.90 -4.42
C SER A 252 18.76 28.03 -4.16
N LEU A 253 19.21 29.17 -3.61
CA LEU A 253 18.31 30.31 -3.33
C LEU A 253 17.55 30.81 -4.57
N ARG A 254 18.13 30.68 -5.77
CA ARG A 254 17.46 31.04 -7.03
C ARG A 254 16.43 29.99 -7.47
N SER A 255 16.64 28.72 -7.14
CA SER A 255 15.71 27.64 -7.51
C SER A 255 14.44 27.62 -6.66
N LEU A 256 14.33 28.45 -5.61
CA LEU A 256 13.09 28.68 -4.86
C LEU A 256 11.96 29.18 -5.76
N PHE A 257 12.27 29.98 -6.78
CA PHE A 257 11.29 30.53 -7.70
C PHE A 257 11.07 29.68 -8.96
N ASN A 258 11.74 28.53 -9.07
CA ASN A 258 11.57 27.61 -10.20
C ASN A 258 10.60 26.49 -9.83
N ARG A 259 9.86 25.97 -10.82
CA ARG A 259 9.09 24.74 -10.63
C ARG A 259 10.06 23.55 -10.55
N THR A 260 9.81 22.65 -9.61
CA THR A 260 10.54 21.39 -9.46
C THR A 260 9.53 20.25 -9.56
N LEU A 261 9.89 19.22 -10.31
CA LEU A 261 9.15 17.97 -10.39
C LEU A 261 9.77 17.01 -9.37
N MET A 262 8.91 16.39 -8.58
CA MET A 262 9.24 15.24 -7.75
C MET A 262 8.49 14.03 -8.29
N GLN A 263 9.15 12.87 -8.25
CA GLN A 263 8.59 11.62 -8.72
C GLN A 263 9.02 10.46 -7.81
N GLU A 264 8.07 9.60 -7.43
CA GLU A 264 8.33 8.38 -6.64
C GLU A 264 7.42 7.25 -7.08
N PRO A 265 7.92 6.00 -7.14
CA PRO A 265 7.06 4.83 -7.29
C PRO A 265 6.06 4.72 -6.13
N THR A 266 4.83 4.32 -6.46
CA THR A 266 3.78 4.11 -5.46
C THR A 266 3.33 2.67 -5.46
N PHE A 267 2.98 2.15 -4.28
CA PHE A 267 2.05 1.02 -4.21
C PHE A 267 0.70 1.50 -4.75
N LYS A 268 0.29 0.95 -5.90
CA LYS A 268 -0.94 1.37 -6.58
C LYS A 268 -2.15 1.07 -5.72
N GLU A 269 -2.19 -0.12 -5.11
CA GLU A 269 -3.19 -0.51 -4.14
C GLU A 269 -2.52 -1.20 -2.96
N LEU A 270 -2.99 -0.88 -1.76
CA LEU A 270 -2.40 -1.35 -0.52
C LEU A 270 -3.51 -1.67 0.48
N VAL A 271 -3.45 -2.84 1.09
CA VAL A 271 -4.40 -3.28 2.12
C VAL A 271 -3.64 -3.58 3.39
N ILE A 272 -4.04 -2.96 4.50
CA ILE A 272 -3.47 -3.23 5.81
C ILE A 272 -4.49 -3.92 6.72
N LEU A 273 -3.99 -4.79 7.59
CA LEU A 273 -4.76 -5.47 8.63
C LEU A 273 -3.99 -5.41 9.95
N PHE A 274 -4.63 -4.94 11.02
CA PHE A 274 -4.03 -4.82 12.35
C PHE A 274 -5.06 -4.85 13.48
N ARG A 275 -4.58 -5.04 14.71
CA ARG A 275 -5.36 -4.93 15.96
C ARG A 275 -4.62 -4.02 16.95
N PHE A 276 -5.36 -3.21 17.70
CA PHE A 276 -4.78 -2.44 18.82
C PHE A 276 -4.58 -3.34 20.03
N ALA A 277 -3.48 -3.14 20.75
CA ALA A 277 -3.24 -3.80 22.03
C ALA A 277 -4.23 -3.28 23.09
N THR A 278 -4.62 -4.18 23.99
CA THR A 278 -5.38 -3.83 25.19
C THR A 278 -4.60 -2.83 26.04
N PRO A 279 -5.17 -1.66 26.42
CA PRO A 279 -4.49 -0.73 27.31
C PRO A 279 -4.21 -1.39 28.67
N PRO A 280 -3.06 -1.12 29.31
CA PRO A 280 -2.77 -1.62 30.65
C PRO A 280 -3.79 -1.05 31.63
N THR A 281 -4.55 -1.93 32.27
CA THR A 281 -5.68 -1.61 33.15
C THR A 281 -5.29 -0.55 34.18
N THR A 282 -5.83 0.66 34.04
CA THR A 282 -5.86 1.63 35.14
C THR A 282 -7.16 1.41 35.89
N GLU A 283 -7.18 1.53 37.22
CA GLU A 283 -8.34 1.28 38.10
C GLU A 283 -9.64 2.02 37.69
N ALA A 284 -9.56 3.01 36.80
CA ALA A 284 -10.70 3.77 36.27
C ALA A 284 -11.31 3.22 34.96
N GLU A 285 -10.68 2.22 34.32
CA GLU A 285 -11.12 1.61 33.05
C GLU A 285 -11.74 0.21 33.21
N GLU A 286 -11.93 -0.27 34.45
CA GLU A 286 -12.67 -1.51 34.76
C GLU A 286 -14.15 -1.48 34.27
N GLU A 287 -14.67 -0.32 33.88
CA GLU A 287 -16.03 -0.17 33.35
C GLU A 287 -16.14 -0.34 31.81
N ALA A 288 -15.02 -0.45 31.08
CA ALA A 288 -15.07 -0.77 29.65
C ALA A 288 -15.34 -2.27 29.47
N PRO A 289 -16.27 -2.70 28.58
CA PRO A 289 -16.53 -4.11 28.36
C PRO A 289 -15.23 -4.81 27.91
N PRO A 290 -14.88 -5.99 28.43
CA PRO A 290 -13.65 -6.73 28.09
C PRO A 290 -13.53 -7.15 26.60
N GLU A 291 -14.50 -6.77 25.76
CA GLU A 291 -14.71 -7.24 24.39
C GLU A 291 -14.29 -6.23 23.31
N ASP A 292 -14.10 -4.94 23.63
CA ASP A 292 -13.63 -3.90 22.67
C ASP A 292 -12.16 -4.11 22.24
N HIS A 293 -11.44 -4.99 22.95
CA HIS A 293 -10.02 -5.25 22.74
C HIS A 293 -9.71 -6.26 21.63
N ARG A 294 -10.72 -6.93 21.05
CA ARG A 294 -10.54 -7.93 19.98
C ARG A 294 -10.84 -7.40 18.58
N LYS A 295 -11.09 -6.09 18.46
CA LYS A 295 -11.40 -5.45 17.20
C LYS A 295 -10.26 -5.57 16.18
N VAL A 296 -10.59 -6.03 14.98
CA VAL A 296 -9.68 -6.07 13.82
C VAL A 296 -10.00 -4.90 12.91
N PHE A 297 -8.97 -4.20 12.48
CA PHE A 297 -9.08 -3.12 11.51
C PHE A 297 -8.52 -3.57 10.18
N VAL A 298 -9.27 -3.34 9.11
CA VAL A 298 -8.80 -3.56 7.74
C VAL A 298 -8.94 -2.25 6.98
N LYS A 299 -7.93 -1.82 6.22
CA LYS A 299 -8.02 -0.58 5.43
C LYS A 299 -7.39 -0.77 4.06
N ALA A 300 -8.05 -0.27 3.03
CA ALA A 300 -7.55 -0.24 1.67
C ALA A 300 -7.17 1.17 1.27
N PHE A 301 -6.03 1.32 0.60
CA PHE A 301 -5.48 2.57 0.13
C PHE A 301 -5.05 2.46 -1.33
N ARG A 302 -4.94 3.61 -1.99
CA ARG A 302 -4.43 3.73 -3.35
C ARG A 302 -3.29 4.73 -3.46
N ASP A 303 -2.40 4.49 -4.42
CA ASP A 303 -1.36 5.42 -4.85
C ASP A 303 -0.50 5.94 -3.67
N ILE A 304 -0.08 5.03 -2.77
CA ILE A 304 0.76 5.34 -1.61
C ILE A 304 2.23 5.35 -2.05
N PRO A 305 2.97 6.46 -1.91
CA PRO A 305 4.39 6.51 -2.26
C PRO A 305 5.17 5.50 -1.40
N MET A 306 6.06 4.73 -2.03
CA MET A 306 6.82 3.69 -1.33
C MET A 306 7.64 4.28 -0.18
N ALA A 307 8.34 5.39 -0.44
CA ALA A 307 9.11 6.12 0.56
C ALA A 307 8.29 6.65 1.76
N ASP A 308 6.98 6.86 1.60
CA ASP A 308 6.10 7.41 2.62
C ASP A 308 5.14 6.33 3.18
N LEU A 309 5.52 5.05 3.14
CA LEU A 309 4.67 3.94 3.61
C LEU A 309 4.22 4.10 5.07
N GLU A 310 5.04 4.72 5.92
CA GLU A 310 4.70 5.05 7.31
C GLU A 310 3.41 5.88 7.48
N VAL A 311 2.98 6.55 6.40
CA VAL A 311 1.73 7.31 6.37
C VAL A 311 0.51 6.41 6.43
N VAL A 312 0.56 5.12 6.12
CA VAL A 312 -0.61 4.24 6.31
C VAL A 312 -0.67 3.60 7.68
N PHE A 313 0.43 3.60 8.44
CA PHE A 313 0.51 2.89 9.72
C PHE A 313 -0.37 3.52 10.80
N PRO A 314 -1.02 2.72 11.67
CA PRO A 314 -1.81 3.23 12.79
C PRO A 314 -0.93 3.84 13.91
N ALA A 315 -1.57 4.40 14.95
CA ALA A 315 -0.89 4.87 16.17
C ALA A 315 0.29 5.84 15.96
N LYS A 316 0.18 6.75 15.01
CA LYS A 316 1.24 7.72 14.68
C LYS A 316 1.46 8.72 15.82
N ARG A 317 2.70 8.82 16.28
CA ARG A 317 3.18 9.92 17.12
C ARG A 317 3.88 10.93 16.21
N ILE A 318 3.38 12.17 16.22
CA ILE A 318 4.08 13.29 15.59
C ILE A 318 5.25 13.65 16.49
N SER A 319 6.45 13.28 16.09
CA SER A 319 7.65 13.93 16.62
C SER A 319 7.87 15.22 15.82
N MET A 320 8.41 16.28 16.43
CA MET A 320 8.74 17.47 15.62
C MET A 320 10.02 17.21 14.85
N GLU A 321 10.01 17.49 13.54
CA GLU A 321 11.20 17.47 12.71
C GLU A 321 12.26 18.42 13.31
N LEU A 322 13.53 18.04 13.25
CA LEU A 322 14.64 18.82 13.82
C LEU A 322 14.64 20.27 13.31
N VAL A 323 14.25 20.48 12.05
CA VAL A 323 14.14 21.80 11.43
C VAL A 323 13.11 22.66 12.14
N ASP A 324 11.94 22.13 12.50
CA ASP A 324 10.89 22.91 13.17
C ASP A 324 11.21 23.20 14.63
N ARG A 325 11.87 22.26 15.33
CA ARG A 325 12.43 22.55 16.67
C ARG A 325 13.44 23.68 16.59
N ILE A 326 14.29 23.68 15.57
CA ILE A 326 15.32 24.71 15.38
C ILE A 326 14.72 26.03 14.92
N LYS A 327 13.71 26.06 14.05
CA LYS A 327 12.95 27.28 13.76
C LYS A 327 12.34 27.87 15.02
N LEU A 328 11.77 27.04 15.89
CA LEU A 328 11.25 27.49 17.18
C LEU A 328 12.35 27.99 18.13
N ILE A 329 13.52 27.37 18.13
CA ILE A 329 14.71 27.83 18.89
C ILE A 329 15.28 29.13 18.32
N VAL A 330 15.33 29.29 16.99
CA VAL A 330 15.87 30.49 16.32
C VAL A 330 14.90 31.66 16.46
N ILE A 331 13.61 31.44 16.20
CA ILE A 331 12.57 32.43 16.46
C ILE A 331 12.59 32.75 17.96
N GLY A 332 12.43 31.74 18.81
CA GLY A 332 12.48 31.86 20.27
C GLY A 332 13.71 32.61 20.79
N GLY A 333 14.88 32.24 20.32
CA GLY A 333 16.18 32.79 20.71
C GLY A 333 16.36 34.24 20.29
N VAL A 334 15.98 34.62 19.07
CA VAL A 334 16.02 36.03 18.62
C VAL A 334 15.12 36.90 19.49
N GLY A 335 13.93 36.42 19.84
CA GLY A 335 13.03 37.14 20.74
C GLY A 335 13.54 37.25 22.17
N VAL A 336 14.08 36.16 22.73
CA VAL A 336 14.69 36.15 24.08
C VAL A 336 15.90 37.08 24.13
N VAL A 337 16.75 37.08 23.11
CA VAL A 337 17.89 38.02 23.00
C VAL A 337 17.42 39.46 22.90
N MET A 338 16.39 39.76 22.10
CA MET A 338 15.79 41.11 22.06
C MET A 338 15.21 41.53 23.41
N VAL A 339 14.55 40.62 24.12
CA VAL A 339 13.99 40.87 25.46
C VAL A 339 15.10 41.13 26.46
N LEU A 340 16.14 40.28 26.51
CA LEU A 340 17.30 40.45 27.39
C LEU A 340 18.04 41.76 27.10
N PHE A 341 18.23 42.10 25.82
CA PHE A 341 18.81 43.37 25.40
C PHE A 341 18.00 44.57 25.91
N LYS A 342 16.66 44.51 25.81
CA LYS A 342 15.77 45.53 26.37
C LYS A 342 15.87 45.58 27.89
N LEU A 343 15.87 44.43 28.56
CA LEU A 343 15.86 44.32 30.02
C LEU A 343 17.15 44.90 30.63
N ILE A 344 18.30 44.67 29.99
CA ILE A 344 19.59 45.29 30.38
C ILE A 344 19.52 46.83 30.28
N PHE A 345 18.80 47.39 29.31
CA PHE A 345 18.70 48.84 29.09
C PHE A 345 17.56 49.51 29.90
N THR A 346 16.50 48.78 30.25
CA THR A 346 15.30 49.33 30.89
C THR A 346 15.19 49.07 32.40
N ALA A 347 15.93 48.09 32.95
CA ALA A 347 15.84 47.72 34.37
C ALA A 347 16.29 48.83 35.34
N ALA A 348 16.99 49.87 34.86
CA ALA A 348 17.52 50.93 35.71
C ALA A 348 16.58 52.15 35.89
N LEU A 349 15.43 52.23 35.20
CA LEU A 349 14.75 53.52 35.01
C LEU A 349 13.31 53.64 35.50
N ASN A 350 12.42 52.62 35.40
CA ASN A 350 11.01 52.77 35.85
C ASN A 350 10.25 51.43 36.09
N PRO A 351 9.44 51.31 37.16
CA PRO A 351 8.62 50.11 37.43
C PRO A 351 7.51 49.86 36.39
N LEU A 352 6.99 50.90 35.73
CA LEU A 352 6.00 50.77 34.65
C LEU A 352 6.61 50.10 33.39
N LEU A 353 7.89 50.38 33.10
CA LEU A 353 8.60 49.76 31.97
C LEU A 353 8.86 48.28 32.24
N LEU A 354 9.10 47.90 33.50
CA LEU A 354 9.25 46.50 33.91
C LEU A 354 7.97 45.70 33.62
N LEU A 355 6.80 46.25 33.93
CA LEU A 355 5.51 45.62 33.63
C LEU A 355 5.29 45.47 32.11
N ALA A 356 5.65 46.48 31.32
CA ALA A 356 5.60 46.40 29.85
C ALA A 356 6.54 45.34 29.28
N THR A 357 7.75 45.18 29.85
CA THR A 357 8.67 44.12 29.45
C THR A 357 8.12 42.74 29.77
N LEU A 358 7.55 42.50 30.97
CA LEU A 358 6.90 41.24 31.33
C LEU A 358 5.75 40.88 30.38
N PHE A 359 4.89 41.85 30.04
CA PHE A 359 3.82 41.64 29.06
C PHE A 359 4.37 41.27 27.67
N SER A 360 5.47 41.89 27.25
CA SER A 360 6.12 41.57 25.98
C SER A 360 6.71 40.15 25.96
N VAL A 361 7.26 39.68 27.09
CA VAL A 361 7.73 38.29 27.22
C VAL A 361 6.56 37.32 27.14
N GLY A 362 5.47 37.59 27.87
CA GLY A 362 4.25 36.77 27.83
C GLY A 362 3.65 36.69 26.43
N GLY A 363 3.53 37.83 25.73
CA GLY A 363 3.06 37.88 24.35
C GLY A 363 3.97 37.11 23.38
N TYR A 364 5.28 37.13 23.61
CA TYR A 364 6.24 36.40 22.80
C TYR A 364 6.18 34.88 23.04
N ALA A 365 6.10 34.45 24.30
CA ALA A 365 5.88 33.05 24.66
C ALA A 365 4.57 32.51 24.05
N GLY A 366 3.50 33.33 24.09
CA GLY A 366 2.24 33.03 23.40
C GLY A 366 2.42 32.88 21.88
N LYS A 367 3.20 33.76 21.24
CA LYS A 367 3.50 33.67 19.80
C LYS A 367 4.26 32.38 19.44
N ILE A 368 5.24 31.97 20.25
CA ILE A 368 5.96 30.69 20.06
C ILE A 368 4.98 29.51 20.20
N PHE A 369 4.13 29.50 21.22
CA PHE A 369 3.14 28.44 21.44
C PHE A 369 2.12 28.34 20.31
N VAL A 370 1.56 29.47 19.85
CA VAL A 370 0.65 29.51 18.70
C VAL A 370 1.35 29.05 17.43
N GLY A 371 2.61 29.44 17.22
CA GLY A 371 3.43 28.96 16.11
C GLY A 371 3.64 27.45 16.13
N PHE A 372 3.94 26.88 17.30
CA PHE A 372 4.06 25.43 17.52
C PHE A 372 2.74 24.71 17.23
N LYS A 373 1.63 25.19 17.79
CA LYS A 373 0.30 24.61 17.56
C LYS A 373 -0.09 24.68 16.08
N ALA A 374 0.09 25.82 15.43
CA ALA A 374 -0.20 25.98 14.00
C ALA A 374 0.70 25.12 13.11
N ALA A 375 1.96 24.87 13.49
CA ALA A 375 2.81 23.91 12.82
C ALA A 375 2.23 22.50 12.94
N ARG A 376 1.96 22.03 14.17
CA ARG A 376 1.36 20.71 14.44
C ARG A 376 0.02 20.49 13.74
N ASP A 377 -0.88 21.47 13.78
CA ASP A 377 -2.21 21.37 13.17
C ASP A 377 -2.12 21.27 11.64
N ARG A 378 -1.19 22.02 11.01
CA ARG A 378 -0.93 21.90 9.57
C ARG A 378 -0.43 20.51 9.20
N TYR A 379 0.45 19.90 10.01
CA TYR A 379 0.91 18.53 9.77
C TYR A 379 -0.22 17.51 9.87
N HIS A 380 -1.04 17.58 10.93
CA HIS A 380 -2.20 16.71 11.06
C HIS A 380 -3.14 16.84 9.85
N ASN A 381 -3.40 18.07 9.40
CA ASN A 381 -4.26 18.32 8.24
C ASN A 381 -3.68 17.77 6.93
N LEU A 382 -2.37 17.92 6.68
CA LEU A 382 -1.73 17.38 5.47
C LEU A 382 -1.79 15.85 5.42
N VAL A 383 -1.44 15.17 6.52
CA VAL A 383 -1.49 13.71 6.60
C VAL A 383 -2.92 13.22 6.46
N THR A 384 -3.87 13.85 7.15
CA THR A 384 -5.28 13.45 7.15
C THR A 384 -5.92 13.66 5.78
N GLN A 385 -5.68 14.81 5.13
CA GLN A 385 -6.23 15.11 3.81
C GLN A 385 -5.62 14.22 2.71
N SER A 386 -4.31 13.95 2.78
CA SER A 386 -3.65 13.03 1.85
C SER A 386 -4.23 11.61 1.98
N LEU A 387 -4.36 11.10 3.20
CA LEU A 387 -4.95 9.78 3.44
C LEU A 387 -6.42 9.70 3.09
N TYR A 388 -7.19 10.78 3.30
CA TYR A 388 -8.61 10.79 2.99
C TYR A 388 -8.88 10.51 1.51
N HIS A 389 -8.16 11.17 0.61
CA HIS A 389 -8.32 10.95 -0.83
C HIS A 389 -7.67 9.66 -1.35
N LYS A 390 -6.77 9.08 -0.56
CA LYS A 390 -6.09 7.82 -0.86
C LYS A 390 -6.77 6.61 -0.19
N ASN A 391 -7.75 6.81 0.69
CA ASN A 391 -8.52 5.73 1.31
C ASN A 391 -9.55 5.20 0.30
N LEU A 392 -9.47 3.91 -0.01
CA LEU A 392 -10.43 3.22 -0.87
C LEU A 392 -11.62 2.73 -0.04
N ASP A 393 -11.35 2.01 1.06
CA ASP A 393 -12.40 1.44 1.90
C ASP A 393 -11.86 1.06 3.30
N ASN A 394 -12.77 0.78 4.24
CA ASN A 394 -12.45 0.34 5.61
C ASN A 394 -13.25 -0.90 6.02
N ASP A 395 -12.65 -1.71 6.87
CA ASP A 395 -13.21 -2.88 7.54
C ASP A 395 -13.93 -3.82 6.57
N LEU A 396 -15.22 -4.11 6.79
CA LEU A 396 -15.99 -5.02 5.93
C LEU A 396 -16.06 -4.55 4.47
N GLY A 397 -15.99 -3.23 4.23
CA GLY A 397 -15.96 -2.67 2.87
C GLY A 397 -14.72 -3.12 2.09
N VAL A 398 -13.56 -3.25 2.75
CA VAL A 398 -12.35 -3.78 2.13
C VAL A 398 -12.54 -5.22 1.65
N ILE A 399 -13.21 -6.06 2.43
CA ILE A 399 -13.47 -7.45 2.05
C ILE A 399 -14.30 -7.49 0.75
N PHE A 400 -15.37 -6.70 0.67
CA PHE A 400 -16.19 -6.63 -0.55
C PHE A 400 -15.42 -6.05 -1.73
N TYR A 401 -14.62 -5.02 -1.50
CA TYR A 401 -13.74 -4.44 -2.53
C TYR A 401 -12.76 -5.47 -3.09
N VAL A 402 -12.09 -6.27 -2.23
CA VAL A 402 -11.14 -7.28 -2.69
C VAL A 402 -11.86 -8.45 -3.39
N VAL A 403 -13.05 -8.85 -2.93
CA VAL A 403 -13.87 -9.85 -3.63
C VAL A 403 -14.28 -9.38 -5.03
N ASP A 404 -14.77 -8.15 -5.18
CA ASP A 404 -15.10 -7.59 -6.49
C ASP A 404 -13.84 -7.50 -7.39
N ALA A 405 -12.71 -7.12 -6.81
CA ALA A 405 -11.45 -7.08 -7.54
C ALA A 405 -10.95 -8.47 -7.97
N LEU A 406 -11.09 -9.48 -7.11
CA LEU A 406 -10.82 -10.88 -7.45
C LEU A 406 -11.67 -11.33 -8.63
N GLU A 407 -12.99 -11.12 -8.56
CA GLU A 407 -13.92 -11.46 -9.63
C GLU A 407 -13.52 -10.77 -10.94
N ALA A 408 -13.09 -9.51 -10.89
CA ALA A 408 -12.63 -8.78 -12.05
C ALA A 408 -11.32 -9.33 -12.65
N GLN A 409 -10.34 -9.72 -11.82
CA GLN A 409 -9.09 -10.33 -12.30
C GLN A 409 -9.37 -11.67 -12.98
N GLU A 410 -10.06 -12.59 -12.30
CA GLU A 410 -10.35 -13.91 -12.86
C GLU A 410 -11.20 -13.83 -14.13
N PHE A 411 -12.17 -12.91 -14.17
CA PHE A 411 -12.94 -12.64 -15.37
C PHE A 411 -12.05 -12.17 -16.53
N ASN A 412 -11.17 -11.20 -16.27
CA ASN A 412 -10.30 -10.64 -17.30
C ASN A 412 -9.36 -11.71 -17.85
N GLU A 413 -8.74 -12.50 -16.99
CA GLU A 413 -7.85 -13.59 -17.37
C GLU A 413 -8.58 -14.65 -18.19
N ALA A 414 -9.72 -15.14 -17.71
CA ALA A 414 -10.49 -16.19 -18.40
C ALA A 414 -11.04 -15.73 -19.75
N VAL A 415 -11.61 -14.53 -19.82
CA VAL A 415 -12.18 -14.00 -21.07
C VAL A 415 -11.09 -13.70 -22.09
N LEU A 416 -9.96 -13.13 -21.66
CA LEU A 416 -8.83 -12.85 -22.55
C LEU A 416 -8.20 -14.14 -23.07
N ALA A 417 -7.91 -15.10 -22.19
CA ALA A 417 -7.37 -16.41 -22.56
C ALA A 417 -8.30 -17.15 -23.54
N TYR A 418 -9.60 -17.19 -23.25
CA TYR A 418 -10.58 -17.80 -24.16
C TYR A 418 -10.65 -17.07 -25.51
N PHE A 419 -10.58 -15.74 -25.52
CA PHE A 419 -10.59 -14.96 -26.75
C PHE A 419 -9.36 -15.24 -27.62
N CYS A 420 -8.16 -15.26 -27.04
CA CYS A 420 -6.92 -15.60 -27.75
C CYS A 420 -7.00 -17.00 -28.38
N LEU A 421 -7.45 -18.00 -27.63
CA LEU A 421 -7.66 -19.36 -28.16
C LEU A 421 -8.75 -19.42 -29.26
N LEU A 422 -9.75 -18.54 -29.21
CA LEU A 422 -10.81 -18.48 -30.22
C LEU A 422 -10.30 -17.86 -31.54
N GLN A 423 -9.40 -16.89 -31.48
CA GLN A 423 -8.83 -16.21 -32.65
C GLN A 423 -7.66 -16.98 -33.28
N ASP A 424 -6.68 -17.36 -32.45
CA ASP A 424 -5.39 -17.92 -32.91
C ASP A 424 -5.39 -19.46 -32.95
N GLY A 425 -6.40 -20.09 -32.36
CA GLY A 425 -6.60 -21.53 -32.37
C GLY A 425 -5.92 -22.26 -31.22
N GLU A 426 -5.32 -23.41 -31.52
CA GLU A 426 -4.71 -24.26 -30.49
C GLU A 426 -3.33 -23.74 -30.07
N MET A 427 -3.13 -23.53 -28.77
CA MET A 427 -1.89 -22.96 -28.21
C MET A 427 -1.45 -23.73 -26.97
N LYS A 428 -0.13 -23.82 -26.74
CA LYS A 428 0.39 -24.27 -25.43
C LYS A 428 0.18 -23.20 -24.37
N GLN A 429 0.27 -23.58 -23.10
CA GLN A 429 0.11 -22.66 -21.97
C GLN A 429 1.02 -21.43 -22.09
N ASP A 430 2.34 -21.61 -22.23
CA ASP A 430 3.30 -20.49 -22.35
C ASP A 430 3.03 -19.60 -23.57
N GLN A 431 2.55 -20.18 -24.67
CA GLN A 431 2.24 -19.42 -25.89
C GLN A 431 0.99 -18.57 -25.71
N LEU A 432 -0.01 -19.11 -25.01
CA LEU A 432 -1.24 -18.41 -24.68
C LEU A 432 -0.95 -17.25 -23.73
N ASP A 433 -0.12 -17.52 -22.73
CA ASP A 433 0.36 -16.54 -21.76
C ASP A 433 1.02 -15.33 -22.45
N SER A 434 2.06 -15.58 -23.24
CA SER A 434 2.71 -14.57 -24.08
C SER A 434 1.78 -13.89 -25.11
N CYS A 435 0.67 -14.52 -25.50
CA CYS A 435 -0.32 -13.91 -26.39
C CYS A 435 -1.20 -12.91 -25.64
N CYS A 436 -1.68 -13.27 -24.45
CA CYS A 436 -2.42 -12.39 -23.57
C CYS A 436 -1.60 -11.16 -23.18
N GLU A 437 -0.33 -11.33 -22.82
CA GLU A 437 0.60 -10.24 -22.50
C GLU A 437 0.76 -9.24 -23.66
N ARG A 438 1.02 -9.76 -24.87
CA ARG A 438 1.12 -8.92 -26.07
C ARG A 438 -0.19 -8.21 -26.38
N PHE A 439 -1.33 -8.86 -26.17
CA PHE A 439 -2.64 -8.23 -26.34
C PHE A 439 -2.84 -7.06 -25.37
N LEU A 440 -2.51 -7.26 -24.09
CA LEU A 440 -2.59 -6.21 -23.05
C LEU A 440 -1.70 -5.02 -23.40
N GLN A 441 -0.46 -5.27 -23.82
CA GLN A 441 0.45 -4.20 -24.21
C GLN A 441 -0.02 -3.44 -25.46
N GLN A 442 -0.44 -4.15 -26.51
CA GLN A 442 -0.84 -3.52 -27.78
C GLN A 442 -2.12 -2.68 -27.66
N HIS A 443 -3.10 -3.14 -26.88
CA HIS A 443 -4.41 -2.50 -26.81
C HIS A 443 -4.60 -1.59 -25.60
N PHE A 444 -3.85 -1.79 -24.52
CA PHE A 444 -3.99 -1.02 -23.28
C PHE A 444 -2.71 -0.30 -22.84
N ASN A 445 -1.55 -0.62 -23.45
CA ASN A 445 -0.23 -0.14 -23.03
C ASN A 445 0.07 -0.53 -21.57
N GLU A 446 -0.27 -1.77 -21.22
CA GLU A 446 -0.03 -2.37 -19.91
C GLU A 446 0.92 -3.56 -20.07
N GLU A 447 2.05 -3.50 -19.36
CA GLU A 447 3.06 -4.56 -19.26
C GLU A 447 2.77 -5.34 -17.97
N VAL A 448 2.05 -6.45 -18.11
CA VAL A 448 1.61 -7.32 -17.02
C VAL A 448 2.15 -8.70 -17.30
N ASN A 449 2.68 -9.37 -16.28
CA ASN A 449 3.04 -10.78 -16.36
C ASN A 449 1.76 -11.59 -16.22
N PHE A 450 1.22 -12.08 -17.33
CA PHE A 450 -0.09 -12.72 -17.30
C PHE A 450 -0.01 -14.08 -16.60
N GLU A 451 -0.97 -14.45 -15.76
CA GLU A 451 -1.00 -15.78 -15.14
C GLU A 451 -2.14 -16.62 -15.71
N VAL A 452 -1.89 -17.31 -16.82
CA VAL A 452 -2.95 -18.05 -17.50
C VAL A 452 -3.37 -19.34 -16.79
N HIS A 453 -2.56 -19.90 -15.88
CA HIS A 453 -2.72 -21.25 -15.34
C HIS A 453 -4.11 -21.49 -14.72
N ASP A 454 -4.49 -20.65 -13.77
CA ASP A 454 -5.73 -20.82 -13.01
C ASP A 454 -6.98 -20.53 -13.85
N ALA A 455 -6.91 -19.50 -14.70
CA ALA A 455 -7.95 -19.19 -15.66
C ALA A 455 -8.16 -20.34 -16.64
N LEU A 456 -7.08 -20.92 -17.19
CA LEU A 456 -7.13 -22.02 -18.13
C LEU A 456 -7.68 -23.29 -17.49
N ALA A 457 -7.26 -23.62 -16.27
CA ALA A 457 -7.79 -24.74 -15.50
C ALA A 457 -9.31 -24.62 -15.31
N LYS A 458 -9.83 -23.41 -15.03
CA LYS A 458 -11.27 -23.15 -14.96
C LYS A 458 -11.97 -23.31 -16.30
N LEU A 459 -11.42 -22.75 -17.38
CA LEU A 459 -12.01 -22.88 -18.71
C LEU A 459 -12.10 -24.35 -19.17
N VAL A 460 -11.13 -25.18 -18.78
CA VAL A 460 -11.14 -26.64 -19.01
C VAL A 460 -12.18 -27.33 -18.12
N ARG A 461 -12.26 -26.97 -16.82
CA ARG A 461 -13.27 -27.48 -15.88
C ARG A 461 -14.70 -27.22 -16.37
N GLU A 462 -14.93 -26.02 -16.90
CA GLU A 462 -16.20 -25.60 -17.50
C GLU A 462 -16.48 -26.25 -18.86
N LYS A 463 -15.54 -27.04 -19.39
CA LYS A 463 -15.62 -27.74 -20.69
C LYS A 463 -15.81 -26.80 -21.88
N ILE A 464 -15.36 -25.56 -21.76
CA ILE A 464 -15.38 -24.58 -22.86
C ILE A 464 -14.02 -24.46 -23.56
N VAL A 465 -12.97 -25.01 -22.96
CA VAL A 465 -11.66 -25.27 -23.57
C VAL A 465 -11.34 -26.75 -23.42
N ASN A 466 -10.80 -27.37 -24.47
CA ASN A 466 -10.32 -28.75 -24.44
C ASN A 466 -8.79 -28.77 -24.43
N GLN A 467 -8.22 -29.67 -23.63
CA GLN A 467 -6.79 -29.97 -23.66
C GLN A 467 -6.52 -31.10 -24.66
N THR A 468 -5.66 -30.84 -25.65
CA THR A 468 -5.24 -31.77 -26.70
C THR A 468 -3.74 -32.01 -26.60
N GLY A 469 -3.35 -33.00 -25.78
CA GLY A 469 -1.94 -33.21 -25.42
C GLY A 469 -1.43 -32.05 -24.57
N ASP A 470 -0.40 -31.35 -25.04
CA ASP A 470 0.16 -30.16 -24.38
C ASP A 470 -0.50 -28.84 -24.83
N GLY A 471 -1.45 -28.91 -25.79
CA GLY A 471 -2.15 -27.77 -26.34
C GLY A 471 -3.55 -27.58 -25.75
N TYR A 472 -4.07 -26.37 -25.84
CA TYR A 472 -5.41 -25.99 -25.43
C TYR A 472 -6.16 -25.39 -26.60
N ARG A 473 -7.43 -25.76 -26.75
CA ARG A 473 -8.28 -25.30 -27.85
C ARG A 473 -9.66 -24.87 -27.35
N ALA A 474 -10.05 -23.63 -27.65
CA ALA A 474 -11.38 -23.13 -27.34
C ALA A 474 -12.48 -23.83 -28.16
N LEU A 475 -13.60 -24.12 -27.52
CA LEU A 475 -14.83 -24.46 -28.24
C LEU A 475 -15.33 -23.24 -29.03
N PRO A 476 -15.93 -23.43 -30.22
CA PRO A 476 -16.61 -22.34 -30.92
C PRO A 476 -17.66 -21.69 -30.02
N ILE A 477 -17.77 -20.36 -30.08
CA ILE A 477 -18.60 -19.55 -29.18
C ILE A 477 -20.04 -20.06 -29.00
N ALA A 478 -20.65 -20.56 -30.08
CA ALA A 478 -22.01 -21.09 -30.04
C ALA A 478 -22.14 -22.40 -29.23
N LYS A 479 -21.10 -23.23 -29.21
CA LYS A 479 -21.04 -24.44 -28.37
C LYS A 479 -20.68 -24.08 -26.94
N ALA A 480 -19.74 -23.16 -26.74
CA ALA A 480 -19.37 -22.67 -25.41
C ALA A 480 -20.57 -22.07 -24.67
N LEU A 481 -21.38 -21.25 -25.34
CA LEU A 481 -22.63 -20.71 -24.76
C LEU A 481 -23.59 -21.81 -24.28
N LYS A 482 -23.82 -22.85 -25.09
CA LYS A 482 -24.69 -23.97 -24.70
C LYS A 482 -24.12 -24.75 -23.51
N GLN A 483 -22.80 -24.89 -23.45
CA GLN A 483 -22.14 -25.57 -22.35
C GLN A 483 -22.25 -24.77 -21.05
N LEU A 484 -21.99 -23.46 -21.09
CA LEU A 484 -22.12 -22.57 -19.92
C LEU A 484 -23.56 -22.49 -19.42
N ASP A 485 -24.53 -22.35 -20.32
CA ASP A 485 -25.97 -22.38 -20.01
C ASP A 485 -26.35 -23.70 -19.32
N SER A 486 -25.88 -24.83 -19.86
CA SER A 486 -26.07 -26.14 -19.23
C SER A 486 -25.39 -26.26 -17.87
N ASN A 487 -24.17 -25.71 -17.69
CA ASN A 487 -23.48 -25.74 -16.40
C ASN A 487 -24.26 -24.91 -15.37
N TRP A 488 -24.74 -23.73 -15.76
CA TRP A 488 -25.53 -22.83 -14.93
C TRP A 488 -26.86 -23.48 -14.49
N ASP A 489 -27.60 -24.09 -15.43
CA ASP A 489 -28.85 -24.80 -15.12
C ASP A 489 -28.65 -25.99 -14.16
N ASN A 490 -27.47 -26.59 -14.17
CA ASN A 490 -27.13 -27.74 -13.32
C ASN A 490 -26.36 -27.36 -12.05
N LEU A 491 -26.13 -26.07 -11.81
CA LEU A 491 -25.37 -25.57 -10.67
C LEU A 491 -26.08 -25.89 -9.34
N PHE A 492 -27.42 -25.86 -9.36
CA PHE A 492 -28.27 -26.23 -8.22
C PHE A 492 -29.04 -27.51 -8.51
N LYS A 493 -28.47 -28.66 -8.16
CA LYS A 493 -29.24 -29.90 -8.06
C LYS A 493 -29.78 -30.01 -6.64
N TYR A 494 -30.99 -29.50 -6.43
CA TYR A 494 -31.75 -29.76 -5.21
C TYR A 494 -32.11 -31.25 -5.18
N HIS A 495 -31.34 -32.02 -4.42
CA HIS A 495 -31.77 -33.34 -4.00
C HIS A 495 -32.80 -33.10 -2.89
N GLY A 496 -34.07 -33.27 -3.22
CA GLY A 496 -35.13 -33.28 -2.22
C GLY A 496 -34.74 -34.25 -1.10
N VAL A 497 -34.91 -33.81 0.14
CA VAL A 497 -35.02 -34.72 1.26
C VAL A 497 -36.34 -35.45 1.04
N ASP A 498 -36.30 -36.57 0.30
CA ASP A 498 -37.40 -37.51 0.31
C ASP A 498 -37.51 -38.05 1.75
N ASP A 499 -38.72 -37.90 2.30
CA ASP A 499 -39.17 -38.03 3.71
C ASP A 499 -38.54 -39.14 4.58
#